data_AF-A0A8C7X8R4-F1
#
_entry.id   AF-A0A8C7X8R4-F1
#
_cell.length_a   1.000
_cell.length_b   1.000
_cell.length_c   1.000
_cell.angle_alpha   90.00
_cell.angle_beta   90.00
_cell.angle_gamma   90.00
#
_symmetry.space_group_name_H-M   'P 1'
#
loop_
_entity.id
_entity.type
_entity.pdbx_description
1 polymer ?
#
loop_
_entity_poly.entity_id
_entity_poly.type
_entity_poly.pdbx_seq_one_letter_code
_entity_poly.pdbx_strand_id
1 'polypeptide(L)'
;MTETKVEVESPADPRTLCNPPQDNRQKLDPMGTHRELEESLLLLADVALAPPCGRDASCSCLEVRQAGLGLQCSQQQLQGFLKKVEHLRDCLVGRNSHLEKQALAAAVTTLLYTCQPFFRRLESTARSPASKPSHLSAEVCSKLLDFSQQLCERLEQLLLTFARYGILSVDEAEADSVSHFCIGRCRLGRLKLTIFRYCKPTPYLSQVDTGLYKRMRWNVERLPTDADGDEEEESDRHTDYFFLCCEDLPNQSDQGALRVWSIGQWVQLDPDPQTDDLYDWILCDVPRGDFQKLLCLGCTEPSSCSATDVLQQVLLQRRSE
;
A
#
# COMPACT_ATOMS: atom_id res chain seq x y z
N MET A 1 -76.38 45.67 47.79
CA MET A 1 -75.87 46.25 46.53
C MET A 1 -75.84 45.11 45.53
N THR A 2 -76.97 44.92 44.84
CA THR A 2 -77.17 45.22 43.39
C THR A 2 -76.48 44.15 42.52
N GLU A 3 -77.21 43.12 42.07
CA GLU A 3 -77.93 43.06 40.75
C GLU A 3 -76.95 43.30 39.59
N THR A 4 -76.73 42.41 38.62
CA THR A 4 -77.60 42.03 37.47
C THR A 4 -76.80 40.94 36.68
N LYS A 5 -77.26 39.74 36.26
CA LYS A 5 -78.30 39.32 35.29
C LYS A 5 -78.15 40.07 33.93
N VAL A 6 -77.88 39.44 32.78
CA VAL A 6 -78.86 38.82 31.84
C VAL A 6 -78.11 38.53 30.50
N GLU A 7 -78.10 37.27 30.03
CA GLU A 7 -78.68 36.70 28.78
C GLU A 7 -77.85 36.85 27.48
N VAL A 8 -77.44 35.73 26.86
CA VAL A 8 -78.05 34.96 25.75
C VAL A 8 -77.90 35.65 24.39
N GLU A 9 -77.10 35.04 23.51
CA GLU A 9 -77.46 34.88 22.09
C GLU A 9 -76.62 33.77 21.44
N SER A 10 -77.30 32.76 20.90
CA SER A 10 -76.81 31.89 19.83
C SER A 10 -77.72 32.20 18.64
N PRO A 11 -77.21 32.26 17.40
CA PRO A 11 -77.47 31.11 16.53
C PRO A 11 -76.43 30.87 15.41
N ALA A 12 -76.62 29.70 14.78
CA ALA A 12 -76.36 29.37 13.37
C ALA A 12 -74.95 28.94 12.93
N ASP A 13 -74.82 27.63 12.76
CA ASP A 13 -73.96 26.94 11.77
C ASP A 13 -74.55 27.18 10.37
N PRO A 14 -73.72 27.35 9.30
CA PRO A 14 -73.52 26.19 8.42
C PRO A 14 -72.15 26.13 7.71
N ARG A 15 -71.55 24.93 7.78
CA ARG A 15 -70.80 24.24 6.70
C ARG A 15 -69.66 25.00 6.00
N THR A 16 -68.43 24.63 6.36
CA THR A 16 -67.36 24.47 5.35
C THR A 16 -66.52 23.23 5.67
N LEU A 17 -66.53 22.28 4.73
CA LEU A 17 -65.54 21.21 4.64
C LEU A 17 -64.12 21.78 4.64
N CYS A 18 -63.20 21.18 5.38
CA CYS A 18 -61.81 20.96 4.92
C CYS A 18 -61.09 19.96 5.84
N ASN A 19 -60.47 18.98 5.17
CA ASN A 19 -59.80 17.80 5.70
C ASN A 19 -58.54 18.13 6.55
N PRO A 20 -58.09 17.21 7.43
CA PRO A 20 -56.78 17.29 8.07
C PRO A 20 -55.62 17.09 7.07
N PRO A 21 -54.38 17.53 7.42
CA PRO A 21 -53.27 17.63 6.49
C PRO A 21 -52.75 16.26 6.02
N GLN A 22 -52.45 16.18 4.73
CA GLN A 22 -51.87 15.02 4.08
C GLN A 22 -50.44 14.74 4.56
N ASP A 23 -50.22 13.46 4.85
CA ASP A 23 -48.94 12.79 5.07
C ASP A 23 -48.09 12.89 3.79
N ASN A 24 -47.02 13.69 3.83
CA ASN A 24 -45.99 13.72 2.79
C ASN A 24 -44.75 12.97 3.31
N ARG A 25 -44.83 11.64 3.33
CA ARG A 25 -43.65 10.77 3.29
C ARG A 25 -42.86 11.07 2.02
N GLN A 26 -41.81 11.87 2.13
CA GLN A 26 -40.73 11.87 1.15
C GLN A 26 -40.02 10.52 1.24
N LYS A 27 -40.37 9.66 0.28
CA LYS A 27 -39.72 8.40 -0.03
C LYS A 27 -38.28 8.75 -0.46
N LEU A 28 -37.29 8.53 0.42
CA LEU A 28 -35.88 8.56 0.01
C LEU A 28 -35.72 7.48 -1.06
N ASP A 29 -35.31 7.92 -2.25
CA ASP A 29 -35.10 7.06 -3.41
C ASP A 29 -33.79 6.28 -3.20
N PRO A 30 -33.80 4.94 -3.00
CA PRO A 30 -32.58 4.16 -2.77
C PRO A 30 -31.73 4.00 -4.04
N MET A 31 -32.21 4.50 -5.18
CA MET A 31 -31.58 4.31 -6.48
C MET A 31 -30.48 5.31 -6.81
N GLY A 32 -30.41 6.45 -6.12
CA GLY A 32 -29.42 7.50 -6.40
C GLY A 32 -27.99 7.12 -6.00
N THR A 33 -27.82 6.50 -4.83
CA THR A 33 -26.52 6.08 -4.30
C THR A 33 -25.94 4.84 -4.98
N HIS A 34 -26.79 3.98 -5.53
CA HIS A 34 -26.35 2.80 -6.30
C HIS A 34 -25.74 3.20 -7.64
N ARG A 35 -26.30 4.24 -8.29
CA ARG A 35 -25.85 4.72 -9.59
C ARG A 35 -24.51 5.46 -9.51
N GLU A 36 -24.26 6.21 -8.44
CA GLU A 36 -22.96 6.86 -8.20
C GLU A 36 -21.86 5.84 -7.85
N LEU A 37 -22.21 4.74 -7.17
CA LEU A 37 -21.30 3.63 -6.90
C LEU A 37 -20.98 2.87 -8.19
N GLU A 38 -21.99 2.58 -9.01
CA GLU A 38 -21.82 1.94 -10.32
C GLU A 38 -21.03 2.83 -11.29
N GLU A 39 -21.28 4.14 -11.36
CA GLU A 39 -20.49 5.07 -12.17
C GLU A 39 -19.03 5.17 -11.66
N SER A 40 -18.81 5.13 -10.34
CA SER A 40 -17.46 5.10 -9.74
C SER A 40 -16.73 3.78 -9.99
N LEU A 41 -17.45 2.65 -10.00
CA LEU A 41 -16.93 1.32 -10.31
C LEU A 41 -16.69 1.14 -11.81
N LEU A 42 -17.52 1.74 -12.67
CA LEU A 42 -17.36 1.78 -14.12
C LEU A 42 -16.15 2.65 -14.52
N LEU A 43 -15.94 3.80 -13.87
CA LEU A 43 -14.73 4.61 -14.01
C LEU A 43 -13.45 3.88 -13.56
N LEU A 44 -13.56 2.88 -12.69
CA LEU A 44 -12.46 2.01 -12.28
C LEU A 44 -12.29 0.81 -13.23
N ALA A 45 -13.38 0.28 -13.80
CA ALA A 45 -13.38 -0.82 -14.75
C ALA A 45 -12.86 -0.42 -16.14
N ASP A 46 -13.13 0.81 -16.61
CA ASP A 46 -12.62 1.31 -17.89
C ASP A 46 -11.10 1.55 -17.90
N VAL A 47 -10.46 1.55 -16.73
CA VAL A 47 -8.98 1.58 -16.59
C VAL A 47 -8.41 0.17 -16.39
N ALA A 48 -9.25 -0.86 -16.20
CA ALA A 48 -8.85 -2.25 -15.99
C ALA A 48 -8.65 -3.04 -17.30
N LEU A 49 -8.90 -2.44 -18.47
CA LEU A 49 -8.43 -2.98 -19.74
C LEU A 49 -6.94 -2.65 -19.93
N ALA A 50 -6.09 -3.36 -19.20
CA ALA A 50 -4.69 -3.45 -19.53
C ALA A 50 -4.56 -4.12 -20.91
N PRO A 51 -3.72 -3.60 -21.83
CA PRO A 51 -3.40 -4.32 -23.05
C PRO A 51 -2.71 -5.66 -22.68
N PRO A 52 -2.91 -6.72 -23.46
CA PRO A 52 -2.34 -8.03 -23.15
C PRO A 52 -0.82 -7.93 -23.07
N CYS A 53 -0.27 -8.50 -22.00
CA CYS A 53 1.17 -8.62 -21.79
C CYS A 53 1.83 -9.24 -23.02
N GLY A 54 2.83 -8.55 -23.60
CA GLY A 54 3.67 -9.12 -24.65
C GLY A 54 4.12 -8.12 -25.72
N ARG A 55 5.10 -7.29 -25.37
CA ARG A 55 6.18 -6.69 -26.19
C ARG A 55 6.61 -5.37 -25.58
N ASP A 56 7.91 -5.13 -25.57
CA ASP A 56 8.53 -3.86 -25.23
C ASP A 56 7.90 -2.73 -26.05
N ALA A 57 6.92 -2.04 -25.47
CA ALA A 57 6.57 -0.72 -25.93
C ALA A 57 7.68 0.21 -25.45
N SER A 58 8.74 0.34 -26.26
CA SER A 58 9.67 1.44 -26.13
C SER A 58 8.84 2.73 -26.25
N CYS A 59 8.59 3.37 -25.11
CA CYS A 59 7.99 4.68 -25.11
C CYS A 59 9.09 5.64 -25.57
N SER A 60 9.08 5.95 -26.88
CA SER A 60 9.92 6.94 -27.54
C SER A 60 9.52 8.34 -27.07
N CYS A 61 9.86 8.66 -25.84
CA CYS A 61 9.91 10.01 -25.34
C CYS A 61 11.42 10.26 -25.20
N LEU A 62 12.11 10.79 -26.22
CA LEU A 62 12.44 12.20 -26.57
C LEU A 62 13.46 12.90 -25.62
N GLU A 63 14.65 12.33 -25.60
CA GLU A 63 15.87 12.74 -24.89
C GLU A 63 16.06 14.27 -24.63
N VAL A 64 16.45 14.55 -23.38
CA VAL A 64 17.06 15.78 -22.84
C VAL A 64 16.16 17.00 -22.58
N ARG A 65 15.08 17.28 -23.35
CA ARG A 65 14.07 18.32 -22.94
C ARG A 65 12.98 17.82 -21.98
N GLN A 66 13.13 16.59 -21.52
CA GLN A 66 12.02 15.74 -21.10
C GLN A 66 12.09 15.27 -19.67
N ALA A 67 13.21 15.49 -18.97
CA ALA A 67 13.30 15.23 -17.54
C ALA A 67 12.37 16.14 -16.73
N GLY A 68 12.28 17.43 -17.09
CA GLY A 68 11.36 18.39 -16.45
C GLY A 68 9.88 18.11 -16.74
N LEU A 69 9.54 17.80 -18.00
CA LEU A 69 8.18 17.40 -18.39
C LEU A 69 7.79 16.04 -17.78
N GLY A 70 8.73 15.10 -17.68
CA GLY A 70 8.54 13.81 -17.02
C GLY A 70 8.33 13.96 -15.51
N LEU A 71 9.05 14.89 -14.86
CA LEU A 71 8.87 15.21 -13.45
C LEU A 71 7.50 15.86 -13.18
N GLN A 72 7.10 16.82 -14.02
CA GLN A 72 5.78 17.46 -13.92
C GLN A 72 4.64 16.45 -14.15
N CYS A 73 4.78 15.56 -15.13
CA CYS A 73 3.84 14.47 -15.37
C CYS A 73 3.75 13.55 -14.14
N SER A 74 4.90 13.18 -13.57
CA SER A 74 4.96 12.36 -12.35
C SER A 74 4.30 13.06 -11.16
N GLN A 75 4.50 14.37 -11.02
CA GLN A 75 3.85 15.18 -9.99
C GLN A 75 2.32 15.21 -10.18
N GLN A 76 1.83 15.38 -11.40
CA GLN A 76 0.39 15.35 -11.69
C GLN A 76 -0.23 13.98 -11.38
N GLN A 77 0.46 12.90 -11.75
CA GLN A 77 0.04 11.54 -11.42
C GLN A 77 -0.02 11.31 -9.91
N LEU A 78 1.01 11.75 -9.17
CA LEU A 78 1.02 11.71 -7.70
C LEU A 78 -0.22 12.44 -7.14
N GLN A 79 -0.47 13.68 -7.59
CA GLN A 79 -1.64 14.45 -7.13
C GLN A 79 -2.97 13.74 -7.45
N GLY A 80 -3.06 13.04 -8.58
CA GLY A 80 -4.20 12.19 -8.92
C GLY A 80 -4.41 11.06 -7.91
N PHE A 81 -3.33 10.35 -7.55
CA PHE A 81 -3.40 9.30 -6.53
C PHE A 81 -3.74 9.85 -5.15
N LEU A 82 -3.15 10.97 -4.74
CA LEU A 82 -3.44 11.60 -3.46
C LEU A 82 -4.91 12.02 -3.36
N LYS A 83 -5.49 12.58 -4.42
CA LYS A 83 -6.93 12.87 -4.46
C LYS A 83 -7.79 11.62 -4.31
N LYS A 84 -7.42 10.49 -4.93
CA LYS A 84 -8.12 9.21 -4.75
C LYS A 84 -8.04 8.70 -3.31
N VAL A 85 -6.88 8.82 -2.66
CA VAL A 85 -6.69 8.46 -1.25
C VAL A 85 -7.62 9.28 -0.36
N GLU A 86 -7.64 10.61 -0.55
CA GLU A 86 -8.50 11.50 0.24
C GLU A 86 -9.99 11.21 -0.01
N HIS A 87 -10.40 10.99 -1.27
CA HIS A 87 -11.77 10.60 -1.60
C HIS A 87 -12.21 9.31 -0.90
N LEU A 88 -11.37 8.26 -0.92
CA LEU A 88 -11.66 7.00 -0.24
C LEU A 88 -11.77 7.19 1.28
N ARG A 89 -10.94 8.07 1.86
CA ARG A 89 -11.04 8.41 3.28
C ARG A 89 -12.36 9.12 3.60
N ASP A 90 -12.80 10.03 2.74
CA ASP A 90 -14.06 10.76 2.93
C ASP A 90 -15.27 9.80 2.83
N CYS A 91 -15.20 8.79 1.95
CA CYS A 91 -16.24 7.75 1.86
C CYS A 91 -16.41 6.92 3.14
N LEU A 92 -15.44 6.91 4.07
CA LEU A 92 -15.58 6.21 5.36
C LEU A 92 -16.61 6.88 6.28
N VAL A 93 -16.86 8.19 6.15
CA VAL A 93 -17.60 8.99 7.15
C VAL A 93 -19.13 8.78 7.09
N GLY A 94 -19.65 8.08 6.08
CA GLY A 94 -21.11 7.96 5.86
C GLY A 94 -21.65 6.55 5.60
N ARG A 95 -20.83 5.50 5.68
CA ARG A 95 -21.19 4.16 5.18
C ARG A 95 -21.13 3.10 6.27
N ASN A 96 -22.24 2.38 6.47
CA ASN A 96 -22.40 1.41 7.56
C ASN A 96 -22.81 0.00 7.08
N SER A 97 -23.23 -0.17 5.82
CA SER A 97 -23.67 -1.48 5.35
C SER A 97 -22.49 -2.39 4.98
N HIS A 98 -22.67 -3.71 5.14
CA HIS A 98 -21.63 -4.68 4.83
C HIS A 98 -21.21 -4.65 3.34
N LEU A 99 -22.16 -4.48 2.43
CA LEU A 99 -21.91 -4.38 0.98
C LEU A 99 -21.03 -3.16 0.66
N GLU A 100 -21.27 -2.03 1.31
CA GLU A 100 -20.43 -0.84 1.16
C GLU A 100 -19.01 -1.04 1.69
N LYS A 101 -18.84 -1.80 2.79
CA LYS A 101 -17.51 -2.13 3.34
C LYS A 101 -16.71 -2.98 2.37
N GLN A 102 -17.34 -4.01 1.76
CA GLN A 102 -16.68 -4.84 0.75
C GLN A 102 -16.30 -4.03 -0.50
N ALA A 103 -17.20 -3.17 -1.00
CA ALA A 103 -16.90 -2.30 -2.13
C ALA A 103 -15.73 -1.34 -1.83
N LEU A 104 -15.68 -0.81 -0.60
CA LEU A 104 -14.58 0.03 -0.14
C LEU A 104 -13.25 -0.74 -0.06
N ALA A 105 -13.24 -1.94 0.51
CA ALA A 105 -12.05 -2.79 0.56
C ALA A 105 -11.51 -3.13 -0.84
N ALA A 106 -12.41 -3.45 -1.78
CA ALA A 106 -12.07 -3.69 -3.18
C ALA A 106 -11.49 -2.43 -3.86
N ALA A 107 -12.06 -1.26 -3.58
CA ALA A 107 -11.57 0.01 -4.11
C ALA A 107 -10.16 0.35 -3.59
N VAL A 108 -9.87 0.11 -2.31
CA VAL A 108 -8.51 0.29 -1.75
C VAL A 108 -7.52 -0.68 -2.41
N THR A 109 -7.90 -1.94 -2.55
CA THR A 109 -7.05 -2.97 -3.21
C THR A 109 -6.75 -2.59 -4.67
N THR A 110 -7.77 -2.09 -5.37
CA THR A 110 -7.63 -1.59 -6.74
C THR A 110 -6.70 -0.38 -6.80
N LEU A 111 -6.83 0.56 -5.84
CA LEU A 111 -5.93 1.70 -5.74
C LEU A 111 -4.47 1.23 -5.59
N LEU A 112 -4.20 0.31 -4.65
CA LEU A 112 -2.85 -0.25 -4.47
C LEU A 112 -2.29 -0.85 -5.76
N TYR A 113 -3.09 -1.62 -6.48
CA TYR A 113 -2.69 -2.21 -7.77
C TYR A 113 -2.37 -1.13 -8.81
N THR A 114 -3.24 -0.13 -8.96
CA THR A 114 -3.05 0.96 -9.93
C THR A 114 -1.86 1.88 -9.62
N CYS A 115 -1.43 1.94 -8.35
CA CYS A 115 -0.22 2.66 -7.95
C CYS A 115 1.07 1.93 -8.35
N GLN A 116 1.06 0.61 -8.56
CA GLN A 116 2.29 -0.18 -8.77
C GLN A 116 3.12 0.26 -10.00
N PRO A 117 2.54 0.55 -11.19
CA PRO A 117 3.31 1.03 -12.33
C PRO A 117 3.96 2.39 -12.07
N PHE A 118 3.32 3.25 -11.28
CA PHE A 118 3.85 4.55 -10.91
C PHE A 118 5.06 4.39 -9.98
N PHE A 119 4.92 3.65 -8.88
CA PHE A 119 6.03 3.30 -7.99
C PHE A 119 7.22 2.69 -8.75
N ARG A 120 6.94 1.71 -9.61
CA ARG A 120 7.97 1.06 -10.43
C ARG A 120 8.73 2.08 -11.27
N ARG A 121 8.04 2.99 -11.95
CA ARG A 121 8.65 4.02 -12.79
C ARG A 121 9.53 4.97 -11.97
N LEU A 122 9.06 5.44 -10.81
CA LEU A 122 9.81 6.34 -9.94
C LEU A 122 11.11 5.67 -9.45
N GLU A 123 10.98 4.50 -8.81
CA GLU A 123 12.10 3.77 -8.24
C GLU A 123 13.08 3.28 -9.31
N SER A 124 12.60 2.78 -10.45
CA SER A 124 13.50 2.32 -11.52
C SER A 124 14.30 3.48 -12.10
N THR A 125 13.65 4.60 -12.40
CA THR A 125 14.27 5.79 -13.00
C THR A 125 15.29 6.44 -12.07
N ALA A 126 14.96 6.57 -10.78
CA ALA A 126 15.85 7.19 -9.82
C ALA A 126 17.07 6.31 -9.47
N ARG A 127 16.88 4.98 -9.41
CA ARG A 127 17.87 4.07 -8.80
C ARG A 127 18.65 3.23 -9.79
N SER A 128 18.11 2.91 -10.97
CA SER A 128 18.74 1.92 -11.86
C SER A 128 19.70 2.59 -12.86
N PRO A 129 21.02 2.32 -12.81
CA PRO A 129 22.01 2.99 -13.66
C PRO A 129 21.73 2.79 -15.15
N ALA A 130 21.31 1.59 -15.56
CA ALA A 130 21.03 1.25 -16.95
C ALA A 130 19.79 1.96 -17.53
N SER A 131 18.89 2.47 -16.68
CA SER A 131 17.73 3.24 -17.12
C SER A 131 17.90 4.74 -16.92
N LYS A 132 19.09 5.19 -16.47
CA LYS A 132 19.39 6.63 -16.39
C LYS A 132 19.83 7.09 -17.77
N PRO A 133 19.08 7.98 -18.44
CA PRO A 133 19.67 8.81 -19.48
C PRO A 133 20.91 9.48 -18.88
N SER A 134 21.96 9.64 -19.69
CA SER A 134 23.25 10.26 -19.33
C SER A 134 23.18 11.67 -18.72
N HIS A 135 21.97 12.22 -18.51
CA HIS A 135 21.69 13.60 -18.12
C HIS A 135 20.70 13.74 -16.94
N LEU A 136 20.24 12.67 -16.29
CA LEU A 136 19.39 12.82 -15.10
C LEU A 136 20.21 13.37 -13.92
N SER A 137 19.84 14.55 -13.42
CA SER A 137 20.49 15.13 -12.24
C SER A 137 20.12 14.37 -10.96
N ALA A 138 21.01 14.43 -9.96
CA ALA A 138 20.75 13.87 -8.63
C ALA A 138 19.50 14.49 -7.99
N GLU A 139 19.25 15.78 -8.25
CA GLU A 139 18.05 16.48 -7.78
C GLU A 139 16.76 15.89 -8.35
N VAL A 140 16.71 15.58 -9.66
CA VAL A 140 15.53 14.95 -10.27
C VAL A 140 15.32 13.55 -9.68
N CYS A 141 16.39 12.76 -9.51
CA CYS A 141 16.29 11.45 -8.86
C CYS A 141 15.74 11.57 -7.44
N SER A 142 16.25 12.52 -6.65
CA SER A 142 15.75 12.79 -5.30
C SER A 142 14.26 13.15 -5.32
N LYS A 143 13.81 14.00 -6.25
CA LYS A 143 12.39 14.37 -6.34
C LYS A 143 11.48 13.22 -6.71
N LEU A 144 11.91 12.31 -7.59
CA LEU A 144 11.15 11.10 -7.91
C LEU A 144 11.02 10.19 -6.68
N LEU A 145 12.06 10.08 -5.87
CA LEU A 145 12.04 9.34 -4.61
C LEU A 145 11.14 10.02 -3.57
N ASP A 146 11.17 11.34 -3.47
CA ASP A 146 10.24 12.11 -2.61
C ASP A 146 8.78 11.83 -2.99
N PHE A 147 8.47 11.70 -4.28
CA PHE A 147 7.11 11.36 -4.75
C PHE A 147 6.72 9.92 -4.36
N SER A 148 7.66 8.97 -4.48
CA SER A 148 7.47 7.59 -4.04
C SER A 148 7.17 7.53 -2.54
N GLN A 149 8.01 8.20 -1.74
CA GLN A 149 7.86 8.28 -0.29
C GLN A 149 6.51 8.88 0.12
N GLN A 150 6.11 10.01 -0.50
CA GLN A 150 4.83 10.67 -0.22
C GLN A 150 3.63 9.75 -0.49
N LEU A 151 3.62 9.05 -1.63
CA LEU A 151 2.52 8.13 -1.94
C LEU A 151 2.51 6.93 -0.99
N CYS A 152 3.69 6.37 -0.67
CA CYS A 152 3.84 5.27 0.28
C CYS A 152 3.23 5.61 1.65
N GLU A 153 3.58 6.76 2.23
CA GLU A 153 3.07 7.21 3.52
C GLU A 153 1.54 7.40 3.51
N ARG A 154 1.01 7.96 2.42
CA ARG A 154 -0.42 8.23 2.29
C ARG A 154 -1.24 6.96 2.12
N LEU A 155 -0.73 5.98 1.38
CA LEU A 155 -1.34 4.65 1.27
C LEU A 155 -1.27 3.90 2.60
N GLU A 156 -0.15 3.97 3.31
CA GLU A 156 0.00 3.37 4.64
C GLU A 156 -1.03 3.94 5.63
N GLN A 157 -1.16 5.26 5.68
CA GLN A 157 -2.17 5.94 6.52
C GLN A 157 -3.60 5.55 6.15
N LEU A 158 -3.91 5.42 4.85
CA LEU A 158 -5.21 4.97 4.37
C LEU A 158 -5.50 3.54 4.87
N LEU A 159 -4.57 2.60 4.67
CA LEU A 159 -4.72 1.20 5.07
C LEU A 159 -4.90 1.04 6.58
N LEU A 160 -4.07 1.74 7.37
CA LEU A 160 -4.20 1.76 8.82
C LEU A 160 -5.54 2.34 9.27
N THR A 161 -6.02 3.39 8.59
CA THR A 161 -7.34 3.97 8.88
C THR A 161 -8.43 2.94 8.59
N PHE A 162 -8.45 2.34 7.40
CA PHE A 162 -9.45 1.35 7.01
C PHE A 162 -9.46 0.13 7.93
N ALA A 163 -8.28 -0.32 8.39
CA ALA A 163 -8.16 -1.38 9.39
C ALA A 163 -8.83 -1.01 10.72
N ARG A 164 -8.65 0.23 11.19
CA ARG A 164 -9.28 0.71 12.44
C ARG A 164 -10.81 0.77 12.36
N TYR A 165 -11.37 0.97 11.17
CA TYR A 165 -12.82 0.93 10.92
C TYR A 165 -13.34 -0.49 10.62
N GLY A 166 -12.47 -1.51 10.67
CA GLY A 166 -12.83 -2.89 10.38
C GLY A 166 -13.29 -3.10 8.93
N ILE A 167 -12.74 -2.33 7.98
CA ILE A 167 -13.03 -2.46 6.55
C ILE A 167 -12.11 -3.51 5.90
N LEU A 168 -10.87 -3.62 6.37
CA LEU A 168 -9.88 -4.60 5.91
C LEU A 168 -9.01 -5.06 7.09
N SER A 169 -8.33 -6.20 6.93
CA SER A 169 -7.29 -6.64 7.86
C SER A 169 -5.90 -6.23 7.36
N VAL A 170 -5.01 -5.86 8.28
CA VAL A 170 -3.57 -5.68 8.00
C VAL A 170 -2.72 -6.69 8.78
N ASP A 171 -3.36 -7.73 9.33
CA ASP A 171 -2.69 -8.80 10.05
C ASP A 171 -2.21 -9.87 9.07
N GLU A 172 -0.89 -10.09 8.99
CA GLU A 172 -0.28 -11.02 8.03
C GLU A 172 -0.71 -12.48 8.27
N ALA A 173 -1.21 -12.83 9.46
CA ALA A 173 -1.74 -14.16 9.73
C ALA A 173 -3.08 -14.44 9.03
N GLU A 174 -3.81 -13.39 8.61
CA GLU A 174 -5.12 -13.51 7.96
C GLU A 174 -4.96 -13.62 6.43
N ALA A 175 -5.65 -14.59 5.81
CA ALA A 175 -5.53 -14.90 4.39
C ALA A 175 -5.90 -13.74 3.46
N ASP A 176 -6.93 -12.95 3.83
CA ASP A 176 -7.43 -11.82 3.04
C ASP A 176 -6.83 -10.47 3.49
N SER A 177 -5.68 -10.50 4.17
CA SER A 177 -5.05 -9.29 4.70
C SER A 177 -4.31 -8.47 3.64
N VAL A 178 -4.28 -7.16 3.87
CA VAL A 178 -3.43 -6.20 3.16
C VAL A 178 -2.32 -5.75 4.11
N SER A 179 -1.53 -6.71 4.59
CA SER A 179 -0.45 -6.49 5.57
C SER A 179 0.73 -5.69 5.03
N HIS A 180 0.95 -5.75 3.71
CA HIS A 180 2.02 -5.08 3.00
C HIS A 180 1.66 -4.78 1.55
N PHE A 181 2.39 -3.86 0.93
CA PHE A 181 2.23 -3.52 -0.49
C PHE A 181 3.58 -3.23 -1.17
N CYS A 182 3.63 -3.43 -2.48
CA CYS A 182 4.83 -3.18 -3.29
C CYS A 182 4.99 -1.69 -3.56
N ILE A 183 6.15 -1.13 -3.21
CA ILE A 183 6.49 0.30 -3.38
C ILE A 183 7.54 0.52 -4.47
N GLY A 184 7.81 -0.50 -5.28
CA GLY A 184 8.55 -0.35 -6.53
C GLY A 184 9.59 -1.43 -6.77
N ARG A 185 10.34 -1.25 -7.86
CA ARG A 185 11.39 -2.16 -8.29
C ARG A 185 12.53 -1.36 -8.90
N CYS A 186 13.76 -1.78 -8.66
CA CYS A 186 14.94 -1.18 -9.28
C CYS A 186 16.02 -2.22 -9.59
N ARG A 187 17.00 -1.85 -10.42
CA ARG A 187 18.15 -2.69 -10.76
C ARG A 187 19.43 -2.16 -10.15
N LEU A 188 20.25 -3.07 -9.64
CA LEU A 188 21.58 -2.79 -9.10
C LEU A 188 22.61 -3.75 -9.75
N GLY A 189 23.17 -3.35 -10.88
CA GLY A 189 23.94 -4.26 -11.74
C GLY A 189 23.07 -5.46 -12.13
N ARG A 190 23.53 -6.69 -11.83
CA ARG A 190 22.78 -7.94 -12.05
C ARG A 190 21.69 -8.25 -11.01
N LEU A 191 21.48 -7.41 -9.99
CA LEU A 191 20.40 -7.62 -9.03
C LEU A 191 19.15 -6.89 -9.48
N LYS A 192 18.02 -7.52 -9.25
CA LYS A 192 16.70 -6.91 -9.35
C LYS A 192 16.07 -6.89 -7.97
N LEU A 193 15.80 -5.70 -7.48
CA LEU A 193 15.21 -5.46 -6.16
C LEU A 193 13.72 -5.20 -6.35
N THR A 194 12.89 -5.92 -5.60
CA THR A 194 11.45 -5.62 -5.44
C THR A 194 11.20 -5.21 -3.99
N ILE A 195 10.59 -4.04 -3.79
CA ILE A 195 10.52 -3.37 -2.49
C ILE A 195 9.09 -3.45 -1.97
N PHE A 196 8.92 -3.90 -0.73
CA PHE A 196 7.64 -3.98 -0.05
C PHE A 196 7.65 -3.21 1.27
N ARG A 197 6.56 -2.52 1.56
CA ARG A 197 6.31 -1.82 2.82
C ARG A 197 5.23 -2.54 3.61
N TYR A 198 5.51 -2.86 4.87
CA TYR A 198 4.50 -3.36 5.80
C TYR A 198 3.72 -2.19 6.38
N CYS A 199 2.40 -2.35 6.52
CA CYS A 199 1.49 -1.29 6.99
C CYS A 199 1.78 -0.87 8.45
N LYS A 200 2.29 -1.80 9.26
CA LYS A 200 2.73 -1.60 10.64
C LYS A 200 3.96 -2.49 10.90
N PRO A 201 4.73 -2.29 11.99
CA PRO A 201 5.66 -3.30 12.45
C PRO A 201 4.94 -4.63 12.66
N THR A 202 5.34 -5.66 11.91
CA THR A 202 4.68 -6.96 11.86
C THR A 202 5.63 -8.04 12.36
N PRO A 203 5.25 -8.84 13.37
CA PRO A 203 6.13 -9.89 13.88
C PRO A 203 6.48 -10.92 12.80
N TYR A 204 7.59 -11.63 12.97
CA TYR A 204 7.83 -12.83 12.18
C TYR A 204 6.81 -13.90 12.55
N LEU A 205 6.16 -14.48 11.54
CA LEU A 205 5.35 -15.68 11.71
C LEU A 205 6.30 -16.81 12.06
N SER A 206 6.43 -17.08 13.35
CA SER A 206 7.33 -18.07 13.92
C SER A 206 6.68 -18.67 15.16
N GLN A 207 7.10 -19.88 15.55
CA GLN A 207 6.52 -20.58 16.70
C GLN A 207 6.75 -19.84 18.03
N VAL A 208 7.77 -18.98 18.09
CA VAL A 208 8.17 -18.23 19.27
C VAL A 208 8.17 -16.74 18.97
N ASP A 209 7.82 -15.91 19.96
CA ASP A 209 7.99 -14.47 19.81
C ASP A 209 9.50 -14.15 19.79
N THR A 210 9.98 -13.71 18.63
CA THR A 210 11.39 -13.32 18.43
C THR A 210 11.67 -11.90 18.94
N GLY A 211 10.64 -11.12 19.27
CA GLY A 211 10.77 -9.70 19.57
C GLY A 211 11.20 -8.84 18.37
N LEU A 212 11.29 -9.44 17.18
CA LEU A 212 11.66 -8.77 15.92
C LEU A 212 10.43 -8.50 15.06
N TYR A 213 10.29 -7.25 14.65
CA TYR A 213 9.16 -6.78 13.87
C TYR A 213 9.63 -6.26 12.51
N LYS A 214 9.12 -6.85 11.43
CA LYS A 214 9.35 -6.44 10.05
C LYS A 214 8.66 -5.12 9.77
N ARG A 215 9.34 -4.26 9.01
CA ARG A 215 8.79 -2.99 8.53
C ARG A 215 8.91 -2.82 7.01
N MET A 216 9.96 -3.38 6.43
CA MET A 216 10.11 -3.45 4.97
C MET A 216 10.74 -4.79 4.58
N ARG A 217 10.47 -5.22 3.35
CA ARG A 217 11.08 -6.38 2.72
C ARG A 217 11.64 -5.99 1.35
N TRP A 218 12.82 -6.49 1.03
CA TRP A 218 13.38 -6.47 -0.30
C TRP A 218 13.58 -7.90 -0.78
N ASN A 219 12.99 -8.21 -1.93
CA ASN A 219 13.31 -9.43 -2.66
C ASN A 219 14.43 -9.08 -3.63
N VAL A 220 15.55 -9.79 -3.52
CA VAL A 220 16.76 -9.56 -4.32
C VAL A 220 16.97 -10.78 -5.22
N GLU A 221 16.57 -10.63 -6.48
CA GLU A 221 16.72 -11.65 -7.51
C GLU A 221 18.05 -11.44 -8.26
N ARG A 222 18.83 -12.50 -8.47
CA ARG A 222 19.99 -12.47 -9.40
C ARG A 222 19.49 -12.73 -10.82
N LEU A 223 19.83 -11.84 -11.75
CA LEU A 223 19.53 -12.02 -13.17
C LEU A 223 20.62 -12.88 -13.83
N PRO A 224 20.26 -13.83 -14.71
CA PRO A 224 21.23 -14.62 -15.45
C PRO A 224 22.09 -13.73 -16.34
N THR A 225 23.33 -14.16 -16.58
CA THR A 225 24.19 -13.53 -17.60
C THR A 225 23.70 -14.00 -18.95
N ASP A 226 23.56 -13.12 -19.94
CA ASP A 226 23.14 -13.48 -21.30
C ASP A 226 23.83 -14.77 -21.76
N ALA A 227 23.07 -15.86 -21.82
CA ALA A 227 23.49 -17.12 -22.38
C ALA A 227 22.76 -17.26 -23.72
N ASP A 228 23.49 -17.05 -24.81
CA ASP A 228 23.14 -17.62 -26.10
C ASP A 228 23.02 -19.14 -25.92
N GLY A 229 21.79 -19.66 -25.83
CA GLY A 229 21.56 -21.09 -25.73
C GLY A 229 20.21 -21.41 -25.11
N ASP A 230 19.31 -21.90 -25.96
CA ASP A 230 18.04 -22.50 -25.59
C ASP A 230 18.24 -23.53 -24.47
N GLU A 231 17.72 -23.22 -23.28
CA GLU A 231 17.08 -24.10 -22.29
C GLU A 231 16.88 -23.25 -21.02
N GLU A 232 15.67 -22.69 -20.88
CA GLU A 232 15.23 -22.04 -19.65
C GLU A 232 15.11 -23.09 -18.53
N GLU A 233 16.23 -23.45 -17.90
CA GLU A 233 16.18 -24.08 -16.60
C GLU A 233 15.72 -23.03 -15.58
N GLU A 234 14.45 -23.13 -15.18
CA GLU A 234 13.83 -22.35 -14.11
C GLU A 234 14.53 -22.48 -12.74
N SER A 235 15.55 -23.35 -12.62
CA SER A 235 16.10 -23.80 -11.34
C SER A 235 17.13 -22.88 -10.68
N ASP A 236 17.65 -21.85 -11.34
CA ASP A 236 18.76 -21.03 -10.76
C ASP A 236 18.37 -19.58 -10.40
N ARG A 237 17.07 -19.25 -10.37
CA ARG A 237 16.60 -17.93 -9.92
C ARG A 237 16.52 -17.84 -8.40
N HIS A 238 17.68 -17.89 -7.74
CA HIS A 238 17.76 -17.69 -6.29
C HIS A 238 17.32 -16.27 -5.90
N THR A 239 16.37 -16.18 -4.96
CA THR A 239 15.90 -14.91 -4.40
C THR A 239 16.32 -14.79 -2.95
N ASP A 240 17.19 -13.82 -2.67
CA ASP A 240 17.55 -13.46 -1.31
C ASP A 240 16.52 -12.50 -0.72
N TYR A 241 16.10 -12.72 0.52
CA TYR A 241 15.16 -11.84 1.23
C TYR A 241 15.88 -11.00 2.28
N PHE A 242 15.74 -9.68 2.19
CA PHE A 242 16.26 -8.74 3.17
C PHE A 242 15.11 -8.01 3.84
N PHE A 243 15.29 -7.65 5.10
CA PHE A 243 14.26 -6.98 5.89
C PHE A 243 14.82 -5.80 6.66
N LEU A 244 14.01 -4.74 6.77
CA LEU A 244 14.16 -3.71 7.78
C LEU A 244 13.33 -4.15 8.96
N CYS A 245 13.98 -4.38 10.10
CA CYS A 245 13.33 -4.81 11.32
C CYS A 245 13.55 -3.80 12.45
N CYS A 246 12.65 -3.84 13.42
CA CYS A 246 12.86 -3.23 14.71
C CYS A 246 12.69 -4.23 15.86
N GLU A 247 13.41 -3.96 16.94
CA GLU A 247 13.33 -4.69 18.21
C GLU A 247 13.25 -3.68 19.36
N ASP A 248 12.51 -4.01 20.40
CA ASP A 248 12.36 -3.18 21.59
C ASP A 248 13.38 -3.65 22.65
N LEU A 249 14.45 -2.89 22.84
CA LEU A 249 15.48 -3.20 23.82
C LEU A 249 15.12 -2.64 25.20
N PRO A 250 15.42 -3.37 26.29
CA PRO A 250 15.25 -2.84 27.64
C PRO A 250 16.17 -1.63 27.82
N ASN A 251 15.57 -0.47 28.10
CA ASN A 251 16.32 0.74 28.37
C ASN A 251 16.78 0.72 29.84
N GLN A 252 18.02 1.15 30.09
CA GLN A 252 18.58 1.19 31.45
C GLN A 252 18.04 2.36 32.28
N SER A 253 17.38 3.33 31.66
CA SER A 253 16.61 4.37 32.34
C SER A 253 15.14 3.98 32.41
N ASP A 254 14.41 4.42 33.45
CA ASP A 254 12.97 4.18 33.68
C ASP A 254 12.04 4.78 32.59
N GLN A 255 12.55 5.08 31.39
CA GLN A 255 11.88 5.74 30.28
C GLN A 255 11.26 4.79 29.24
N GLY A 256 11.17 3.49 29.55
CA GLY A 256 10.56 2.49 28.67
C GLY A 256 11.50 1.95 27.59
N ALA A 257 11.05 0.94 26.84
CA ALA A 257 11.89 0.22 25.88
C ALA A 257 12.37 1.11 24.72
N LEU A 258 13.63 0.92 24.33
CA LEU A 258 14.27 1.64 23.22
C LEU A 258 14.12 0.83 21.94
N ARG A 259 13.34 1.35 20.99
CA ARG A 259 13.17 0.71 19.69
C ARG A 259 14.40 0.94 18.81
N VAL A 260 15.07 -0.14 18.40
CA VAL A 260 16.25 -0.10 17.53
C VAL A 260 15.93 -0.71 16.18
N TRP A 261 16.41 -0.06 15.12
CA TRP A 261 16.19 -0.44 13.73
C TRP A 261 17.43 -1.09 13.13
N SER A 262 17.24 -2.15 12.35
CA SER A 262 18.33 -2.84 11.66
C SER A 262 17.92 -3.40 10.31
N ILE A 263 18.88 -3.49 9.40
CA ILE A 263 18.74 -4.22 8.14
C ILE A 263 19.43 -5.56 8.31
N GLY A 264 18.75 -6.62 7.89
CA GLY A 264 19.26 -7.99 7.95
C GLY A 264 18.78 -8.84 6.78
N GLN A 265 19.45 -9.96 6.57
CA GLN A 265 19.05 -10.99 5.63
C GLN A 265 18.24 -12.06 6.37
N TRP A 266 17.15 -12.54 5.77
CA TRP A 266 16.47 -13.73 6.23
C TRP A 266 17.16 -14.96 5.66
N VAL A 267 17.54 -15.87 6.55
CA VAL A 267 18.17 -17.14 6.19
C VAL A 267 17.22 -18.25 6.60
N GLN A 268 16.71 -18.99 5.63
CA GLN A 268 15.88 -20.16 5.89
C GLN A 268 16.74 -21.24 6.57
N LEU A 269 16.26 -21.77 7.70
CA LEU A 269 16.94 -22.82 8.47
C LEU A 269 16.22 -24.17 8.35
N ASP A 270 14.88 -24.17 8.40
CA ASP A 270 14.06 -25.38 8.39
C ASP A 270 12.69 -25.08 7.77
N PRO A 271 12.23 -25.76 6.72
CA PRO A 271 12.91 -26.86 6.03
C PRO A 271 14.23 -26.41 5.38
N ASP A 272 15.20 -27.34 5.30
CA ASP A 272 16.54 -27.06 4.80
C ASP A 272 16.44 -26.67 3.31
N PRO A 273 16.78 -25.42 2.93
CA PRO A 273 16.67 -24.97 1.56
C PRO A 273 17.65 -25.67 0.60
N GLN A 274 18.63 -26.43 1.11
CA GLN A 274 19.55 -27.23 0.31
C GLN A 274 19.02 -28.64 0.03
N THR A 275 17.87 -29.00 0.60
CA THR A 275 17.24 -30.30 0.39
C THR A 275 16.06 -30.15 -0.56
N ASP A 276 16.00 -31.02 -1.56
CA ASP A 276 14.84 -31.12 -2.47
C ASP A 276 13.71 -31.99 -1.87
N ASP A 277 13.71 -32.20 -0.54
CA ASP A 277 12.68 -33.00 0.11
C ASP A 277 11.39 -32.20 0.27
N LEU A 278 10.48 -32.39 -0.69
CA LEU A 278 9.16 -31.79 -0.67
C LEU A 278 8.36 -32.14 0.60
N TYR A 279 8.61 -33.30 1.23
CA TYR A 279 7.90 -33.69 2.44
C TYR A 279 8.27 -32.79 3.63
N ASP A 280 9.53 -32.37 3.74
CA ASP A 280 9.95 -31.43 4.77
C ASP A 280 9.20 -30.10 4.64
N TRP A 281 8.98 -29.63 3.41
CA TRP A 281 8.18 -28.43 3.13
C TRP A 281 6.70 -28.59 3.43
N ILE A 282 6.11 -29.75 3.11
CA ILE A 282 4.68 -30.02 3.34
C ILE A 282 4.37 -30.24 4.83
N LEU A 283 5.27 -30.91 5.54
CA LEU A 283 5.09 -31.27 6.96
C LEU A 283 5.59 -30.18 7.91
N CYS A 284 6.27 -29.15 7.41
CA CYS A 284 6.69 -28.02 8.22
C CYS A 284 5.47 -27.15 8.58
N ASP A 285 5.01 -27.29 9.83
CA ASP A 285 3.91 -26.47 10.36
C ASP A 285 4.23 -24.97 10.30
N VAL A 286 5.47 -24.59 10.63
CA VAL A 286 5.94 -23.20 10.61
C VAL A 286 7.42 -23.15 10.21
N PRO A 287 7.75 -22.58 9.03
CA PRO A 287 9.13 -22.43 8.59
C PRO A 287 9.96 -21.65 9.61
N ARG A 288 11.16 -22.15 9.89
CA ARG A 288 12.14 -21.49 10.73
C ARG A 288 13.18 -20.82 9.86
N GLY A 289 13.48 -19.58 10.18
CA GLY A 289 14.64 -18.89 9.66
C GLY A 289 15.25 -18.00 10.72
N ASP A 290 16.44 -17.51 10.41
CA ASP A 290 17.17 -16.59 11.24
C ASP A 290 17.27 -15.22 10.56
N PHE A 291 17.26 -14.18 11.38
CA PHE A 291 17.48 -12.81 10.94
C PHE A 291 18.95 -12.46 11.15
N GLN A 292 19.75 -12.67 10.09
CA GLN A 292 21.15 -12.30 10.10
C GLN A 292 21.28 -10.78 10.00
N LYS A 293 21.41 -10.11 11.14
CA LYS A 293 21.59 -8.66 11.25
C LYS A 293 22.86 -8.23 10.53
N LEU A 294 22.72 -7.33 9.55
CA LEU A 294 23.85 -6.83 8.75
C LEU A 294 24.27 -5.44 9.18
N LEU A 295 23.31 -4.59 9.52
CA LEU A 295 23.56 -3.20 9.86
C LEU A 295 22.55 -2.70 10.88
N CYS A 296 23.04 -2.06 11.95
CA CYS A 296 22.22 -1.32 12.91
C CYS A 296 22.10 0.15 12.47
N LEU A 297 20.88 0.68 12.44
CA LEU A 297 20.55 2.04 11.99
C LEU A 297 20.29 3.01 13.16
N GLY A 298 20.18 2.50 14.39
CA GLY A 298 19.88 3.29 15.58
C GLY A 298 18.39 3.33 15.91
N CYS A 299 17.94 4.40 16.58
CA CYS A 299 16.61 4.44 17.23
C CYS A 299 15.52 5.15 16.42
N THR A 300 15.89 5.76 15.29
CA THR A 300 14.95 6.48 14.42
C THR A 300 14.54 5.59 13.25
N GLU A 301 13.24 5.49 12.99
CA GLU A 301 12.76 4.76 11.82
C GLU A 301 13.26 5.44 10.53
N PRO A 302 13.98 4.73 9.64
CA PRO A 302 14.39 5.28 8.35
C PRO A 302 13.19 5.40 7.41
N SER A 303 13.24 6.35 6.47
CA SER A 303 12.27 6.40 5.38
C SER A 303 12.46 5.20 4.44
N SER A 304 11.44 4.87 3.65
CA SER A 304 11.52 3.77 2.69
C SER A 304 12.64 3.98 1.68
N CYS A 305 12.84 5.24 1.27
CA CYS A 305 13.93 5.61 0.38
C CYS A 305 15.30 5.43 1.05
N SER A 306 15.51 6.01 2.24
CA SER A 306 16.83 5.95 2.89
C SER A 306 17.21 4.52 3.28
N ALA A 307 16.25 3.72 3.76
CA ALA A 307 16.48 2.31 4.06
C ALA A 307 16.90 1.52 2.80
N THR A 308 16.26 1.81 1.66
CA THR A 308 16.62 1.18 0.38
C THR A 308 18.01 1.62 -0.12
N ASP A 309 18.35 2.90 0.03
CA ASP A 309 19.68 3.42 -0.30
C ASP A 309 20.77 2.71 0.51
N VAL A 310 20.55 2.53 1.81
CA VAL A 310 21.46 1.82 2.69
C VAL A 310 21.58 0.34 2.30
N LEU A 311 20.48 -0.35 2.00
CA LEU A 311 20.55 -1.74 1.52
C LEU A 311 21.35 -1.85 0.22
N GLN A 312 21.18 -0.94 -0.73
CA GLN A 312 21.96 -0.96 -1.97
C GLN A 312 23.46 -0.83 -1.69
N GLN A 313 23.86 0.00 -0.72
CA GLN A 313 25.27 0.11 -0.31
C GLN A 313 25.78 -1.20 0.30
N VAL A 314 25.01 -1.85 1.18
CA VAL A 314 25.34 -3.16 1.76
C VAL A 314 25.53 -4.22 0.67
N LEU A 315 24.63 -4.26 -0.31
CA LEU A 315 24.70 -5.19 -1.44
C LEU A 315 25.89 -4.92 -2.37
N LEU A 316 26.30 -3.66 -2.53
CA LEU A 316 27.49 -3.30 -3.31
C LEU A 316 28.78 -3.73 -2.59
N GLN A 317 28.86 -3.54 -1.28
CA GLN A 317 30.02 -3.94 -0.48
C GLN A 317 30.23 -5.46 -0.51
N ARG A 318 29.15 -6.24 -0.34
CA ARG A 318 29.18 -7.71 -0.42
C ARG A 318 29.56 -8.28 -1.79
N ARG A 319 29.58 -7.46 -2.85
CA ARG A 319 30.05 -7.87 -4.18
C ARG A 319 31.54 -7.63 -4.39
N SER A 320 32.17 -6.84 -3.53
CA SER A 320 33.61 -6.53 -3.59
C SER A 320 34.45 -7.48 -2.73
N GLU A 321 33.80 -8.35 -1.96
CA GLU A 321 34.37 -9.46 -1.20
C GLU A 321 34.29 -10.76 -2.01
#